data_AF-A0A142XY57-F1
#
_entry.id   AF-A0A142XY57-F1
#
_cell.length_a   1.000
_cell.length_b   1.000
_cell.length_c   1.000
_cell.angle_alpha   90.00
_cell.angle_beta   90.00
_cell.angle_gamma   90.00
#
_symmetry.space_group_name_H-M   'P 1'
#
loop_
_entity.id
_entity.type
_entity.pdbx_description
1 polymer ?
#
loop_
_entity_poly.entity_id
_entity_poly.type
_entity_poly.pdbx_seq_one_letter_code
_entity_poly.pdbx_strand_id
1 'polypeptide(L)' 'MATKQQLQQRLDDIDAILASGSTSLQVDGVTVSFDHAALKNERARIEGELGKKTRKPVAYRVNLGG' A
#
# COMPACT_ATOMS: atom_id res chain seq x y z
N MET A 1 1.49 18.95 3.73
CA MET A 1 2.07 18.15 2.64
C MET A 1 3.10 17.23 3.26
N ALA A 2 2.90 15.91 3.26
CA ALA A 2 3.92 14.98 3.74
C ALA A 2 5.13 15.07 2.80
N THR A 3 6.33 15.16 3.35
CA THR A 3 7.54 15.17 2.51
C THR A 3 7.74 13.79 1.88
N LYS A 4 8.37 13.72 0.70
CA LYS A 4 8.64 12.43 0.01
C LYS A 4 9.36 11.43 0.91
N GLN A 5 10.19 11.92 1.83
CA GLN A 5 10.95 11.13 2.79
C GLN A 5 10.03 10.51 3.86
N GLN A 6 9.01 11.24 4.33
CA GLN A 6 7.99 10.70 5.25
C GLN A 6 7.12 9.62 4.58
N LEU A 7 6.80 9.80 3.29
CA LEU A 7 6.05 8.79 2.53
C LEU A 7 6.87 7.51 2.33
N GLN A 8 8.17 7.62 2.06
CA GLN A 8 9.05 6.47 1.93
C GLN A 8 9.21 5.72 3.26
N GLN A 9 9.46 6.44 4.35
CA GLN A 9 9.55 5.86 5.69
C GLN A 9 8.28 5.07 6.05
N ARG A 10 7.11 5.68 5.79
CA ARG A 10 5.82 5.05 6.08
C ARG A 10 5.56 3.83 5.21
N LEU A 11 6.06 3.81 3.98
CA LEU A 11 5.99 2.64 3.12
C LEU A 11 6.87 1.50 3.64
N ASP A 12 8.07 1.82 4.11
CA ASP A 12 8.99 0.84 4.70
C ASP A 12 8.42 0.25 6.00
N ASP A 13 7.75 1.07 6.83
CA ASP A 13 7.05 0.61 8.05
C ASP A 13 5.88 -0.34 7.71
N ILE A 14 5.07 -0.01 6.70
CA ILE A 14 3.97 -0.86 6.23
C ILE A 14 4.52 -2.20 5.69
N ASP A 15 5.61 -2.16 4.91
CA ASP A 15 6.24 -3.35 4.36
C ASP A 15 6.84 -4.23 5.46
N ALA A 16 7.41 -3.64 6.52
CA ALA A 16 7.89 -4.40 7.68
C ALA A 16 6.74 -5.12 8.42
N ILE A 17 5.59 -4.44 8.61
CA ILE A 17 4.41 -5.05 9.25
C ILE A 17 3.86 -6.18 8.38
N LEU A 18 3.72 -5.97 7.07
CA LEU A 18 3.24 -7.00 6.15
C LEU A 18 4.20 -8.19 6.05
N ALA A 19 5.52 -7.95 6.07
CA ALA A 19 6.54 -9.00 6.05
C ALA A 19 6.55 -9.83 7.34
N SER A 20 6.21 -9.23 8.48
CA SER A 20 6.11 -9.94 9.77
C SER A 20 5.01 -11.01 9.77
N GLY A 21 3.98 -10.86 8.92
CA GLY A 21 2.81 -11.74 8.89
C GLY A 21 1.89 -11.64 10.11
N SER A 22 2.25 -10.83 11.11
CA SER A 22 1.48 -10.66 12.33
C SER A 22 0.21 -9.87 12.06
N THR A 23 -0.94 -10.42 12.44
CA THR A 23 -2.26 -9.76 12.35
C THR A 23 -2.63 -9.02 13.63
N SER A 24 -1.86 -9.20 14.70
CA SER A 24 -1.98 -8.45 15.93
C SER A 24 -0.64 -8.32 16.64
N LEU A 25 -0.47 -7.22 17.38
CA LEU A 25 0.66 -6.96 18.28
C LEU A 25 0.08 -6.66 19.65
N GLN A 26 0.61 -7.30 20.68
CA GLN A 26 0.27 -6.97 22.06
C GLN A 26 1.35 -6.05 22.62
N VAL A 27 0.99 -4.81 22.96
CA VAL A 27 1.89 -3.81 23.56
C VAL A 27 1.29 -3.37 24.87
N ASP A 28 2.02 -3.55 25.98
CA ASP A 28 1.60 -3.15 27.32
C ASP A 28 0.21 -3.68 27.73
N GLY A 29 -0.12 -4.91 27.29
CA GLY A 29 -1.41 -5.54 27.55
C GLY A 29 -2.54 -5.13 26.60
N VAL A 30 -2.31 -4.17 25.69
CA VAL A 30 -3.25 -3.76 24.66
C VAL A 30 -2.99 -4.54 23.37
N THR A 31 -4.00 -5.26 22.88
CA THR A 31 -3.95 -5.93 21.58
C THR A 31 -4.30 -4.95 20.48
N VAL A 32 -3.33 -4.63 19.64
CA VAL A 32 -3.51 -3.84 18.43
C VAL A 32 -3.61 -4.81 17.25
N SER A 33 -4.78 -4.87 16.63
CA SER A 33 -4.99 -5.68 15.42
C SER A 33 -4.60 -4.88 14.17
N PHE A 34 -3.84 -5.51 13.28
CA PHE A 34 -3.46 -4.93 12.00
C PHE A 34 -4.39 -5.43 10.91
N ASP A 35 -5.09 -4.49 10.26
CA ASP A 35 -5.83 -4.78 9.04
C ASP A 35 -4.87 -4.79 7.83
N HIS A 36 -4.45 -5.99 7.42
CA HIS A 36 -3.57 -6.17 6.27
C HIS A 36 -4.19 -5.71 4.95
N ALA A 37 -5.52 -5.73 4.82
CA ALA A 37 -6.19 -5.25 3.62
C ALA A 37 -6.09 -3.72 3.51
N ALA A 38 -6.34 -3.02 4.63
CA ALA A 38 -6.15 -1.58 4.71
C ALA A 38 -4.69 -1.17 4.43
N LEU A 39 -3.72 -1.87 5.03
CA LEU A 39 -2.29 -1.61 4.83
C LEU A 39 -1.86 -1.80 3.37
N LYS A 40 -2.35 -2.83 2.68
CA LYS A 40 -2.08 -3.05 1.25
C LYS A 40 -2.63 -1.93 0.37
N ASN A 41 -3.81 -1.40 0.70
CA ASN A 41 -4.41 -0.28 -0.01
C ASN A 41 -3.63 1.02 0.23
N GLU A 42 -3.19 1.27 1.46
CA GLU A 42 -2.36 2.43 1.80
C GLU A 42 -1.01 2.38 1.10
N ARG A 43 -0.35 1.22 1.09
CA ARG A 43 0.87 0.96 0.30
C ARG A 43 0.66 1.30 -1.18
N ALA A 44 -0.43 0.82 -1.78
CA ALA A 44 -0.73 1.10 -3.20
C ALA A 44 -0.97 2.59 -3.48
N ARG A 45 -1.60 3.32 -2.54
CA ARG A 45 -1.79 4.76 -2.64
C ARG A 45 -0.47 5.52 -2.58
N ILE A 46 0.37 5.19 -1.60
CA ILE A 46 1.69 5.82 -1.41
C ILE A 46 2.62 5.52 -2.60
N GLU A 47 2.61 4.30 -3.14
CA GLU A 47 3.33 3.97 -4.38
C GLU A 47 2.84 4.80 -5.59
N GLY A 48 1.55 5.11 -5.65
CA GLY A 48 0.97 6.01 -6.65
C GLY A 48 1.43 7.45 -6.48
N GLU A 49 1.42 7.97 -5.25
CA GLU A 49 1.91 9.33 -4.91
C GLU A 49 3.42 9.49 -5.17
N LEU A 50 4.21 8.43 -4.95
CA LEU A 50 5.64 8.38 -5.27
C LEU A 50 5.92 8.18 -6.77
N GLY A 51 4.89 7.96 -7.59
CA GLY A 51 5.04 7.73 -9.03
C GLY A 51 5.66 6.38 -9.41
N LYS A 52 5.72 5.41 -8.48
CA LYS A 52 6.26 4.06 -8.74
C LYS A 52 5.31 3.18 -9.54
N LYS A 53 4.01 3.52 -9.58
CA LYS A 53 2.99 2.85 -10.41
C LYS A 53 2.64 3.70 -11.62
N THR A 54 3.27 3.41 -12.76
CA THR A 54 2.77 3.84 -14.07
C THR A 54 1.42 3.17 -14.30
N ARG A 55 0.33 3.95 -14.36
CA ARG A 55 -0.98 3.45 -14.81
C ARG A 55 -0.76 2.69 -16.12
N LYS A 56 -0.97 1.37 -16.12
CA LYS A 56 -0.91 0.59 -17.37
C LYS A 56 -1.97 1.19 -18.31
N PRO A 57 -1.60 1.63 -19.52
CA PRO A 57 -2.60 2.09 -20.47
C PRO A 57 -3.55 0.91 -20.72
N VAL A 58 -4.83 1.11 -20.40
CA VAL A 58 -5.87 0.15 -20.76
C VAL A 58 -5.96 0.23 -22.28
N ALA A 59 -5.38 -0.75 -22.97
CA ALA A 59 -5.54 -0.87 -24.41
C ALA A 59 -7.04 -1.05 -24.67
N TYR A 60 -7.71 0.03 -25.07
CA TYR A 60 -9.09 0.02 -25.49
C TYR A 60 -9.15 -0.81 -26.78
N ARG A 61 -9.48 -2.10 -26.65
CA ARG A 61 -9.82 -2.95 -27.80
C ARG A 61 -11.20 -2.54 -28.26
N VAL A 62 -11.25 -1.60 -29.20
CA VAL A 62 -12.45 -1.39 -30.02
C VAL A 62 -12.57 -2.65 -30.88
N ASN A 63 -13.51 -3.53 -30.54
CA ASN A 63 -14.00 -4.52 -31.48
C ASN A 63 -14.85 -3.78 -32.52
N LEU A 64 -14.22 -3.29 -33.59
CA LEU A 64 -14.90 -3.04 -34.86
C LEU A 64 -14.90 -4.37 -35.63
N GLY A 65 -15.95 -5.17 -35.46
CA GLY A 65 -16.10 -6.42 -36.21
C GLY A 65 -17.32 -7.20 -35.75
N GLY A 66 -18.43 -7.00 -36.47
CA GLY A 66 -19.72 -7.68 -36.30
C GLY A 66 -20.81 -6.90 -36.98
#